data_AF-A0A7C1BSK4-F1
#
_entry.id   AF-A0A7C1BSK4-F1
#
_cell.length_a   1.000
_cell.length_b   1.000
_cell.length_c   1.000
_cell.angle_alpha   90.00
_cell.angle_beta   90.00
_cell.angle_gamma   90.00
#
_symmetry.space_group_name_H-M   'P 1'
#
loop_
_entity.id
_entity.type
_entity.pdbx_description
1 polymer ?
#
loop_
_entity_poly.entity_id
_entity_poly.type
_entity_poly.pdbx_seq_one_letter_code
_entity_poly.pdbx_strand_id
1 'polypeptide(L)'
;YPTVAESHFGGSVRACCAAAGCGSAVACATGLAQPTLSAWSMSMLGHYERVGRLGFYGYDLQDQCTACGSYSYQSDEGMPFEMRGVNYPNYAMNVGHQSAYGGLVAGAHLANKDAWVLSPLWKVAFSDRDLPFDRGYVTREYGRGALREFKPAGERDLIIGGYYGR
;
A
#
# COMPACT_ATOMS: atom_id res chain seq x y z
N TYR A 1 2.53 -3.47 24.50
CA TYR A 1 3.93 -3.43 24.04
C TYR A 1 4.33 -2.00 23.65
N PRO A 2 4.78 -1.16 24.59
CA PRO A 2 5.10 0.25 24.32
C PRO A 2 6.20 0.46 23.28
N THR A 3 7.20 -0.42 23.19
CA THR A 3 8.27 -0.37 22.17
C THR A 3 7.76 -0.48 20.73
N VAL A 4 6.57 -1.07 20.52
CA VAL A 4 5.88 -1.05 19.22
C VAL A 4 5.44 0.36 18.87
N ALA A 5 4.88 1.09 19.83
CA ALA A 5 4.46 2.47 19.63
C ALA A 5 5.66 3.42 19.49
N GLU A 6 6.80 3.11 20.11
CA GLU A 6 8.06 3.84 19.93
C GLU A 6 8.63 3.64 18.51
N SER A 7 8.61 2.41 17.99
CA SER A 7 9.01 2.14 16.60
C SER A 7 8.06 2.82 15.61
N HIS A 8 6.75 2.73 15.87
CA HIS A 8 5.70 3.45 15.16
C HIS A 8 5.38 4.79 15.85
N PHE A 9 6.39 5.63 16.09
CA PHE A 9 6.23 6.88 16.85
C PHE A 9 5.26 7.88 16.19
N GLY A 10 5.18 7.87 14.86
CA GLY A 10 4.23 8.69 14.10
C GLY A 10 2.82 8.10 14.12
N GLY A 11 1.81 8.93 14.37
CA GLY A 11 0.40 8.50 14.39
C GLY A 11 -0.06 7.88 13.07
N SER A 12 0.37 8.45 11.93
CA SER A 12 -0.02 7.99 10.61
C SER A 12 0.34 6.54 10.31
N VAL A 13 1.52 6.07 10.74
CA VAL A 13 1.89 4.67 10.52
C VAL A 13 1.14 3.72 11.46
N ARG A 14 0.76 4.18 12.67
CA ARG A 14 -0.14 3.41 13.55
C ARG A 14 -1.53 3.27 12.95
N ALA A 15 -2.08 4.37 12.42
CA ALA A 15 -3.36 4.40 11.74
C ALA A 15 -3.37 3.45 10.53
N CYS A 16 -2.40 3.62 9.64
CA CYS A 16 -2.18 2.75 8.46
C CYS A 16 -2.14 1.27 8.83
N CYS A 17 -1.30 0.87 9.80
CA CYS A 17 -1.16 -0.53 10.18
C CYS A 17 -2.42 -1.10 10.85
N ALA A 18 -3.09 -0.32 11.71
CA ALA A 18 -4.33 -0.74 12.35
C ALA A 18 -5.44 -0.99 11.31
N ALA A 19 -5.63 -0.04 10.39
CA ALA A 19 -6.62 -0.14 9.33
C ALA A 19 -6.29 -1.23 8.31
N ALA A 20 -5.01 -1.43 7.98
CA ALA A 20 -4.56 -2.56 7.17
C ALA A 20 -4.88 -3.91 7.85
N GLY A 21 -4.74 -3.99 9.18
CA GLY A 21 -5.13 -5.18 9.95
C GLY A 21 -6.64 -5.46 9.85
N CYS A 22 -7.48 -4.44 10.05
CA CYS A 22 -8.93 -4.56 9.90
C CYS A 22 -9.34 -4.94 8.48
N GLY A 23 -8.76 -4.29 7.46
CA GLY A 23 -8.99 -4.63 6.06
C GLY A 23 -8.55 -6.05 5.73
N SER A 24 -7.42 -6.52 6.27
CA SER A 24 -6.94 -7.89 6.07
C SER A 24 -7.89 -8.92 6.68
N ALA A 25 -8.45 -8.64 7.86
CA ALA A 25 -9.46 -9.52 8.48
C ALA A 25 -10.70 -9.67 7.58
N VAL A 26 -11.19 -8.57 7.01
CA VAL A 26 -12.31 -8.60 6.07
C VAL A 26 -11.93 -9.28 4.76
N ALA A 27 -10.75 -9.01 4.21
CA ALA A 27 -10.25 -9.65 3.00
C ALA A 27 -10.23 -11.19 3.13
N CYS A 28 -9.69 -11.70 4.25
CA CYS A 28 -9.67 -13.14 4.53
C CYS A 28 -11.06 -13.74 4.71
N ALA A 29 -11.99 -12.99 5.31
CA ALA A 29 -13.35 -13.47 5.58
C ALA A 29 -14.23 -13.49 4.33
N THR A 30 -14.04 -12.55 3.40
CA THR A 30 -14.94 -12.36 2.26
C THR A 30 -14.36 -12.79 0.93
N GLY A 31 -13.03 -12.80 0.78
CA GLY A 31 -12.39 -12.94 -0.54
C GLY A 31 -12.69 -11.77 -1.49
N LEU A 32 -13.13 -10.61 -0.98
CA LEU A 32 -13.57 -9.47 -1.80
C LEU A 32 -12.85 -8.19 -1.38
N ALA A 33 -12.37 -7.40 -2.35
CA ALA A 33 -11.63 -6.17 -2.06
C ALA A 33 -12.54 -5.02 -1.60
N GLN A 34 -13.67 -4.78 -2.26
CA GLN A 34 -14.54 -3.62 -1.96
C GLN A 34 -14.94 -3.52 -0.48
N PRO A 35 -15.36 -4.61 0.21
CA PRO A 35 -15.71 -4.56 1.63
C PRO A 35 -14.55 -4.18 2.56
N THR A 36 -13.30 -4.34 2.12
CA THR A 36 -12.13 -3.92 2.92
C THR A 36 -12.04 -2.40 3.07
N LEU A 37 -12.62 -1.62 2.14
CA LEU A 37 -12.75 -0.16 2.28
C LEU A 37 -13.69 0.22 3.42
N SER A 38 -14.76 -0.56 3.63
CA SER A 38 -15.65 -0.36 4.79
C SER A 38 -14.92 -0.62 6.11
N ALA A 39 -14.07 -1.66 6.15
CA ALA A 39 -13.22 -1.94 7.31
C ALA A 39 -12.18 -0.84 7.55
N TRP A 40 -11.59 -0.29 6.48
CA TRP A 40 -10.66 0.82 6.54
C TRP A 40 -11.31 2.05 7.18
N SER A 41 -12.47 2.48 6.65
CA SER A 41 -13.19 3.64 7.18
C SER A 41 -13.55 3.48 8.65
N MET A 42 -14.13 2.34 9.03
CA MET A 42 -14.49 2.06 10.43
C MET A 42 -13.26 2.04 11.34
N SER A 43 -12.14 1.46 10.87
CA SER A 43 -10.89 1.46 11.63
C SER A 43 -10.35 2.88 11.86
N MET A 44 -10.39 3.74 10.85
CA MET A 44 -9.84 5.10 10.97
C MET A 44 -10.67 5.97 11.92
N LEU A 45 -12.00 5.95 11.76
CA LEU A 45 -12.91 6.66 12.66
C LEU A 45 -12.82 6.13 14.09
N GLY A 46 -12.80 4.81 14.26
CA GLY A 46 -12.66 4.17 15.57
C GLY A 46 -11.30 4.41 16.22
N HIS A 47 -10.21 4.49 15.44
CA HIS A 47 -8.88 4.84 15.97
C HIS A 47 -8.87 6.29 16.47
N TYR A 48 -9.43 7.22 15.69
CA TYR A 48 -9.53 8.62 16.09
C TYR A 48 -10.28 8.75 17.41
N GLU A 49 -11.47 8.15 17.51
CA GLU A 49 -12.31 8.19 18.71
C GLU A 49 -11.62 7.54 19.91
N ARG A 50 -11.03 6.35 19.73
CA ARG A 50 -10.41 5.60 20.83
C ARG A 50 -9.16 6.27 21.40
N VAL A 51 -8.32 6.86 20.53
CA VAL A 51 -6.97 7.30 20.89
C VAL A 51 -6.89 8.82 21.08
N GLY A 52 -7.91 9.56 20.62
CA GLY A 52 -7.96 11.03 20.65
C GLY A 52 -6.97 11.70 19.69
N ARG A 53 -6.45 10.92 18.71
CA ARG A 53 -5.53 11.36 17.65
C ARG A 53 -5.47 10.28 16.56
N LEU A 54 -5.02 10.67 15.37
CA LEU A 54 -4.85 9.75 14.24
C LEU A 54 -3.48 9.91 13.57
N GLY A 55 -3.36 10.75 12.53
CA GLY A 55 -2.14 10.96 11.75
C GLY A 55 -1.62 12.40 11.76
N PHE A 56 -0.79 12.72 10.77
CA PHE A 56 -0.37 14.10 10.49
C PHE A 56 -1.56 14.97 10.02
N TYR A 57 -1.32 16.27 9.90
CA TYR A 57 -2.33 17.23 9.44
C TYR A 57 -2.86 16.88 8.04
N GLY A 58 -4.15 16.55 7.94
CA GLY A 58 -4.77 16.13 6.67
C GLY A 58 -4.43 14.72 6.24
N TYR A 59 -3.83 13.89 7.13
CA TYR A 59 -3.64 12.46 6.88
C TYR A 59 -4.96 11.80 6.45
N ASP A 60 -6.04 12.14 7.15
CA ASP A 60 -7.34 11.49 7.05
C ASP A 60 -8.25 12.06 5.96
N LEU A 61 -7.74 12.88 5.04
CA LEU A 61 -8.52 13.41 3.92
C LEU A 61 -9.30 12.30 3.20
N GLN A 62 -8.61 11.22 2.82
CA GLN A 62 -9.27 10.08 2.17
C GLN A 62 -10.04 9.20 3.14
N ASP A 63 -9.64 9.14 4.41
CA ASP A 63 -10.28 8.31 5.42
C ASP A 63 -11.71 8.81 5.71
N GLN A 64 -11.89 10.14 5.79
CA GLN A 64 -13.20 10.77 5.91
C GLN A 64 -14.06 10.57 4.65
N CYS A 65 -13.44 10.50 3.47
CA CYS A 65 -14.15 10.20 2.22
C CYS A 65 -14.46 8.71 2.02
N THR A 66 -13.79 7.80 2.74
CA THR A 66 -13.79 6.36 2.41
C THR A 66 -15.19 5.76 2.53
N ALA A 67 -15.97 6.08 3.58
CA ALA A 67 -17.33 5.55 3.73
C ALA A 67 -18.23 5.93 2.53
N CYS A 68 -18.22 7.20 2.13
CA CYS A 68 -19.00 7.70 1.00
C CYS A 68 -18.55 7.08 -0.32
N GLY A 69 -17.24 7.15 -0.60
CA GLY A 69 -16.67 6.64 -1.85
C GLY A 69 -16.64 5.12 -1.97
N SER A 70 -16.89 4.36 -0.90
CA SER A 70 -16.79 2.88 -0.92
C SER A 70 -17.76 2.22 -1.89
N TYR A 71 -18.99 2.73 -1.99
CA TYR A 71 -20.01 2.19 -2.89
C TYR A 71 -20.68 3.29 -3.71
N SER A 72 -20.06 4.48 -3.76
CA SER A 72 -20.47 5.52 -4.71
C SER A 72 -20.29 5.02 -6.14
N TYR A 73 -21.17 5.49 -7.01
CA TYR A 73 -21.13 5.30 -8.45
C TYR A 73 -21.12 6.67 -9.18
N GLN A 74 -20.92 7.76 -8.44
CA GLN A 74 -20.78 9.10 -9.03
C GLN A 74 -19.47 9.22 -9.80
N SER A 75 -19.41 10.21 -10.69
CA SER A 75 -18.34 10.44 -11.68
C SER A 75 -16.94 10.03 -11.24
N ASP A 76 -16.38 10.79 -10.30
CA ASP A 76 -15.00 10.71 -9.82
C ASP A 76 -14.92 10.23 -8.37
N GLU A 77 -16.07 9.83 -7.80
CA GLU A 77 -16.16 9.27 -6.45
C GLU A 77 -16.15 7.74 -6.44
N GLY A 78 -16.70 7.09 -7.46
CA GLY A 78 -16.95 5.66 -7.47
C GLY A 78 -16.03 4.88 -8.38
N MET A 79 -15.27 3.92 -7.84
CA MET A 79 -14.60 2.90 -8.64
C MET A 79 -14.25 1.64 -7.81
N PRO A 80 -14.17 0.45 -8.43
CA PRO A 80 -13.70 -0.78 -7.77
C PRO A 80 -12.32 -0.60 -7.15
N PHE A 81 -12.08 -1.19 -5.99
CA PHE A 81 -10.86 -0.96 -5.21
C PHE A 81 -9.59 -1.35 -5.99
N GLU A 82 -9.64 -2.47 -6.71
CA GLU A 82 -8.55 -2.98 -7.56
C GLU A 82 -8.12 -1.99 -8.65
N MET A 83 -9.01 -1.07 -9.05
CA MET A 83 -8.78 -0.09 -10.10
C MET A 83 -8.35 1.27 -9.56
N ARG A 84 -8.46 1.51 -8.25
CA ARG A 84 -8.03 2.76 -7.63
C ARG A 84 -6.51 2.93 -7.71
N GLY A 85 -6.06 4.16 -7.59
CA GLY A 85 -4.66 4.51 -7.46
C GLY A 85 -4.50 5.97 -7.07
N VAL A 86 -3.28 6.49 -7.11
CA VAL A 86 -2.96 7.87 -6.70
C VAL A 86 -3.55 8.95 -7.63
N ASN A 87 -4.32 8.59 -8.65
CA ASN A 87 -5.11 9.54 -9.46
C ASN A 87 -6.61 9.51 -9.12
N TYR A 88 -7.07 8.61 -8.23
CA TYR A 88 -8.40 8.70 -7.64
C TYR A 88 -8.42 9.93 -6.70
N PRO A 89 -9.37 10.86 -6.80
CA PRO A 89 -9.18 12.24 -6.32
C PRO A 89 -8.71 12.37 -4.87
N ASN A 90 -9.33 11.64 -3.94
CA ASN A 90 -8.96 11.71 -2.53
C ASN A 90 -7.67 10.92 -2.18
N TYR A 91 -7.17 10.04 -3.06
CA TYR A 91 -5.93 9.27 -2.85
C TYR A 91 -4.67 10.00 -3.32
N ALA A 92 -4.80 11.17 -3.94
CA ALA A 92 -3.73 11.79 -4.72
C ALA A 92 -2.62 12.50 -3.92
N MET A 93 -2.76 12.63 -2.61
CA MET A 93 -1.91 13.54 -1.83
C MET A 93 -1.17 12.89 -0.65
N ASN A 94 -1.78 11.91 0.03
CA ASN A 94 -1.36 11.55 1.38
C ASN A 94 -0.60 10.22 1.43
N VAL A 95 0.49 10.20 2.22
CA VAL A 95 1.26 8.98 2.53
C VAL A 95 0.53 8.07 3.51
N GLY A 96 0.96 6.81 3.65
CA GLY A 96 0.44 5.89 4.67
C GLY A 96 -0.94 5.31 4.37
N HIS A 97 -1.29 5.17 3.09
CA HIS A 97 -2.56 4.58 2.63
C HIS A 97 -2.30 3.57 1.51
N GLN A 98 -1.76 4.04 0.39
CA GLN A 98 -1.51 3.23 -0.81
C GLN A 98 -0.64 1.99 -0.54
N SER A 99 0.30 2.10 0.40
CA SER A 99 1.12 0.98 0.88
C SER A 99 0.25 -0.16 1.43
N ALA A 100 -0.79 0.16 2.21
CA ALA A 100 -1.69 -0.82 2.76
C ALA A 100 -2.71 -1.30 1.73
N TYR A 101 -3.23 -0.40 0.90
CA TYR A 101 -4.21 -0.73 -0.13
C TYR A 101 -3.71 -1.79 -1.11
N GLY A 102 -2.45 -1.71 -1.54
CA GLY A 102 -1.83 -2.77 -2.35
C GLY A 102 -1.86 -4.14 -1.67
N GLY A 103 -1.70 -4.18 -0.35
CA GLY A 103 -1.84 -5.40 0.45
C GLY A 103 -3.29 -5.88 0.58
N LEU A 104 -4.25 -4.97 0.76
CA LEU A 104 -5.67 -5.32 0.90
C LEU A 104 -6.25 -5.93 -0.37
N VAL A 105 -6.00 -5.29 -1.53
CA VAL A 105 -6.47 -5.83 -2.82
C VAL A 105 -5.81 -7.19 -3.10
N ALA A 106 -4.50 -7.33 -2.84
CA ALA A 106 -3.82 -8.61 -3.01
C ALA A 106 -4.34 -9.70 -2.04
N GLY A 107 -4.56 -9.34 -0.78
CA GLY A 107 -5.06 -10.25 0.25
C GLY A 107 -6.45 -10.79 -0.04
N ALA A 108 -7.34 -9.95 -0.56
CA ALA A 108 -8.70 -10.37 -0.93
C ALA A 108 -8.69 -11.43 -2.04
N HIS A 109 -7.96 -11.17 -3.14
CA HIS A 109 -7.80 -12.13 -4.24
C HIS A 109 -7.05 -13.40 -3.84
N LEU A 110 -6.04 -13.28 -2.97
CA LEU A 110 -5.34 -14.44 -2.43
C LEU A 110 -6.29 -15.33 -1.63
N ALA A 111 -7.11 -14.73 -0.75
CA ALA A 111 -8.11 -15.46 0.03
C ALA A 111 -9.19 -16.11 -0.88
N ASN A 112 -9.52 -15.46 -1.99
CA ASN A 112 -10.43 -15.97 -3.00
C ASN A 112 -9.82 -17.03 -3.94
N LYS A 113 -8.52 -17.33 -3.79
CA LYS A 113 -7.75 -18.27 -4.63
C LYS A 113 -7.60 -17.83 -6.10
N ASP A 114 -7.60 -16.52 -6.33
CA ASP A 114 -7.36 -15.95 -7.65
C ASP A 114 -5.85 -15.90 -7.96
N ALA A 115 -5.49 -16.22 -9.20
CA ALA A 115 -4.09 -16.20 -9.64
C ALA A 115 -3.55 -14.77 -9.90
N TRP A 116 -4.43 -13.77 -10.03
CA TRP A 116 -4.10 -12.36 -10.23
C TRP A 116 -5.11 -11.45 -9.53
N VAL A 117 -4.77 -10.16 -9.41
CA VAL A 117 -5.68 -9.10 -8.91
C VAL A 117 -6.37 -8.45 -10.09
N LEU A 118 -5.67 -7.58 -10.83
CA LEU A 118 -6.28 -6.78 -11.90
C LEU A 118 -5.98 -7.29 -13.32
N SER A 119 -4.73 -7.68 -13.59
CA SER A 119 -4.29 -8.01 -14.95
C SER A 119 -3.51 -9.33 -15.00
N PRO A 120 -4.01 -10.34 -15.72
CA PRO A 120 -3.26 -11.58 -15.94
C PRO A 120 -2.02 -11.36 -16.80
N LEU A 121 -2.05 -10.38 -17.73
CA LEU A 121 -0.90 -10.03 -18.58
C LEU A 121 0.28 -9.56 -17.73
N TRP A 122 0.03 -8.62 -16.81
CA TRP A 122 1.08 -8.11 -15.91
C TRP A 122 1.50 -9.14 -14.87
N LYS A 123 0.58 -10.00 -14.41
CA LYS A 123 0.93 -11.13 -13.53
C LYS A 123 1.99 -12.03 -14.17
N VAL A 124 1.80 -12.38 -15.43
CA VAL A 124 2.76 -13.22 -16.18
C VAL A 124 4.03 -12.45 -16.49
N ALA A 125 3.93 -11.20 -16.97
CA ALA A 125 5.11 -10.40 -17.31
C ALA A 125 6.08 -10.23 -16.13
N PHE A 126 5.56 -10.00 -14.92
CA PHE A 126 6.38 -9.85 -13.71
C PHE A 126 6.78 -11.18 -13.04
N SER A 127 6.48 -12.32 -13.66
CA SER A 127 7.04 -13.62 -13.27
C SER A 127 8.40 -13.91 -13.91
N ASP A 128 8.85 -13.04 -14.82
CA ASP A 128 10.17 -13.11 -15.43
C ASP A 128 11.29 -13.03 -14.39
N ARG A 129 12.18 -14.03 -14.44
CA ARG A 129 13.30 -14.19 -13.52
C ARG A 129 14.57 -13.49 -13.99
N ASP A 130 14.57 -12.96 -15.22
CA ASP A 130 15.68 -12.17 -15.75
C ASP A 130 15.59 -10.68 -15.32
N LEU A 131 14.51 -10.28 -14.65
CA LEU A 131 14.38 -8.94 -14.08
C LEU A 131 15.44 -8.70 -12.96
N PRO A 132 16.12 -7.53 -12.93
CA PRO A 132 17.19 -7.28 -11.95
C PRO A 132 16.76 -7.27 -10.48
N PHE A 133 15.50 -6.97 -10.19
CA PHE A 133 14.95 -6.90 -8.84
C PHE A 133 14.05 -8.11 -8.58
N ASP A 134 14.36 -8.91 -7.55
CA ASP A 134 13.57 -10.07 -7.19
C ASP A 134 12.22 -9.67 -6.57
N ARG A 135 11.14 -9.84 -7.37
CA ARG A 135 9.77 -9.50 -6.97
C ARG A 135 9.14 -10.51 -6.03
N GLY A 136 9.71 -11.72 -5.90
CA GLY A 136 9.27 -12.74 -4.95
C GLY A 136 9.74 -12.49 -3.51
N TYR A 137 10.82 -11.72 -3.34
CA TYR A 137 11.45 -11.47 -2.04
C TYR A 137 11.75 -9.98 -1.78
N VAL A 138 10.75 -9.12 -2.00
CA VAL A 138 10.88 -7.64 -1.96
C VAL A 138 11.62 -7.09 -0.73
N THR A 139 11.28 -7.51 0.49
CA THR A 139 11.91 -6.99 1.72
C THR A 139 13.35 -7.46 1.89
N ARG A 140 13.70 -8.65 1.37
CA ARG A 140 15.09 -9.14 1.33
C ARG A 140 15.91 -8.27 0.38
N GLU A 141 15.37 -7.93 -0.79
CA GLU A 141 16.05 -7.06 -1.76
C GLU A 141 16.27 -5.65 -1.20
N TYR A 142 15.31 -5.09 -0.45
CA TYR A 142 15.52 -3.83 0.27
C TYR A 142 16.65 -3.95 1.30
N GLY A 143 16.73 -5.07 2.03
CA GLY A 143 17.83 -5.35 2.95
C GLY A 143 19.20 -5.37 2.26
N ARG A 144 19.30 -6.05 1.11
CA ARG A 144 20.53 -6.06 0.28
C ARG A 144 20.91 -4.66 -0.18
N GLY A 145 19.93 -3.85 -0.59
CA GLY A 145 20.16 -2.44 -0.93
C GLY A 145 20.68 -1.63 0.25
N ALA A 146 20.11 -1.80 1.44
CA ALA A 146 20.55 -1.14 2.66
C ALA A 146 22.00 -1.51 3.05
N LEU A 147 22.40 -2.77 2.81
CA LEU A 147 23.77 -3.25 3.02
C LEU A 147 24.74 -2.91 1.87
N ARG A 148 24.25 -2.24 0.82
CA ARG A 148 25.02 -1.94 -0.41
C ARG A 148 25.51 -3.19 -1.16
N GLU A 149 24.75 -4.28 -1.07
CA GLU A 149 25.01 -5.57 -1.72
C GLU A 149 24.16 -5.78 -2.99
N PHE A 150 23.31 -4.81 -3.32
CA PHE A 150 22.52 -4.81 -4.55
C PHE A 150 23.30 -4.21 -5.72
N LYS A 151 23.18 -4.81 -6.91
CA LYS A 151 23.81 -4.33 -8.15
C LYS A 151 22.71 -3.81 -9.10
N PRO A 152 22.57 -2.49 -9.28
CA PRO A 152 21.59 -1.94 -10.20
C PRO A 152 22.04 -2.07 -11.65
N ALA A 153 21.08 -1.99 -12.57
CA ALA A 153 21.33 -1.78 -13.99
C ALA A 153 21.27 -0.27 -14.33
N GLY A 154 21.83 0.12 -15.48
CA GLY A 154 21.75 1.50 -15.99
C GLY A 154 22.83 2.46 -15.45
N GLU A 155 23.85 1.95 -14.77
CA GLU A 155 25.04 2.75 -14.42
C GLU A 155 25.76 3.27 -15.67
N ARG A 156 26.56 4.33 -15.50
CA ARG A 156 27.27 5.04 -16.58
C ARG A 156 28.80 4.97 -16.45
N ASP A 157 29.29 4.12 -15.56
CA ASP A 157 30.72 3.95 -15.25
C ASP A 157 31.57 3.59 -16.49
N LEU A 158 30.99 2.86 -17.46
CA LEU A 158 31.65 2.51 -18.72
C LEU A 158 31.98 3.70 -19.65
N ILE A 159 31.32 4.85 -19.47
CA ILE A 159 31.40 6.00 -20.40
C ILE A 159 31.84 7.31 -19.72
N ILE A 160 32.44 7.23 -18.53
CA ILE A 160 32.93 8.39 -17.79
C ILE A 160 34.43 8.28 -17.50
N GLY A 161 35.13 9.42 -17.51
CA GLY A 161 36.54 9.51 -17.12
C GLY A 161 36.77 9.81 -15.63
N GLY A 162 35.70 10.01 -14.86
CA GLY A 162 35.72 10.41 -13.45
C GLY A 162 34.32 10.80 -12.98
N TYR A 163 34.16 11.08 -11.68
CA TYR A 163 32.89 11.56 -11.14
C TYR A 163 32.99 13.05 -10.82
N TYR A 164 31.86 13.76 -10.79
CA TYR A 164 31.88 15.16 -10.36
C TYR A 164 32.47 15.26 -8.94
N GLY A 165 33.62 15.94 -8.83
CA GLY A 165 34.34 16.10 -7.57
C GLY A 165 35.19 14.90 -7.11
N ARG A 166 35.41 13.85 -7.94
CA ARG A 166 36.27 12.71 -7.62
C ARG A 166 37.05 12.18 -8.82
#